data_AF-A0A661D5G5-F1
#
_entry.id   AF-A0A661D5G5-F1
#
_cell.length_a   1.000
_cell.length_b   1.000
_cell.length_c   1.000
_cell.angle_alpha   90.00
_cell.angle_beta   90.00
_cell.angle_gamma   90.00
#
_symmetry.space_group_name_H-M   'P 1'
#
loop_
_entity.id
_entity.type
_entity.pdbx_description
1 polymer ?
#
loop_
_entity_poly.entity_id
_entity_poly.type
_entity_poly.pdbx_seq_one_letter_code
_entity_poly.pdbx_strand_id
1 'polypeptide(L)' 'GHIWNYATLNYYLTRTDRAVPGRIMNFRGIRKDAYRAKLLAFLRTMNDMPPALP' A
#
# COMPACT_ATOMS: atom_id res chain seq x y z
N GLY A 1 -6.65 15.23 2.69
CA GLY A 1 -5.40 14.42 2.68
C GLY A 1 -5.77 12.96 2.91
N HIS A 2 -5.01 12.02 2.34
CA HIS A 2 -5.23 10.59 2.56
C HIS A 2 -4.47 10.11 3.81
N ILE A 3 -5.11 9.24 4.61
CA ILE A 3 -4.47 8.58 5.75
C ILE A 3 -3.83 7.28 5.23
N TRP A 4 -2.54 7.09 5.47
CA TRP A 4 -1.83 5.87 5.10
C TRP A 4 -1.90 4.83 6.22
N ASN A 5 -2.92 3.97 6.14
CA ASN A 5 -3.10 2.80 6.99
C ASN A 5 -3.10 1.53 6.14
N TYR A 6 -3.17 0.36 6.77
CA TYR A 6 -3.11 -0.92 6.03
C TYR A 6 -4.17 -1.04 4.91
N ALA A 7 -5.39 -0.57 5.16
CA ALA A 7 -6.47 -0.65 4.18
C ALA A 7 -6.22 0.28 2.99
N THR A 8 -5.83 1.54 3.23
CA THR A 8 -5.59 2.51 2.15
C THR A 8 -4.32 2.19 1.38
N LEU A 9 -3.26 1.69 2.05
CA LEU A 9 -2.04 1.25 1.39
C LEU A 9 -2.30 0.00 0.54
N ASN A 10 -3.08 -0.97 1.05
CA ASN A 10 -3.47 -2.15 0.27
C ASN A 10 -4.30 -1.78 -0.97
N TYR A 11 -5.28 -0.87 -0.80
CA TYR A 11 -6.08 -0.34 -1.92
C TYR A 11 -5.20 0.32 -2.98
N TYR A 12 -4.31 1.22 -2.56
CA TYR A 12 -3.37 1.91 -3.44
C TYR A 12 -2.46 0.94 -4.18
N LEU A 13 -1.82 0.01 -3.46
CA LEU A 13 -0.92 -0.98 -4.03
C LEU A 13 -1.64 -1.99 -4.92
N THR A 14 -2.97 -2.15 -4.83
CA THR A 14 -3.70 -3.05 -5.72
C THR A 14 -3.78 -2.47 -7.14
N ARG A 15 -4.14 -1.18 -7.25
CA ARG A 15 -4.24 -0.44 -8.52
C ARG A 15 -4.07 1.05 -8.28
N THR A 16 -2.85 1.52 -8.48
CA THR A 16 -2.45 2.91 -8.22
C THR A 16 -3.17 3.91 -9.15
N ASP A 17 -3.51 3.51 -10.39
CA ASP A 17 -4.26 4.33 -11.36
C ASP A 17 -5.67 4.65 -10.90
N ARG A 18 -6.32 3.68 -10.30
CA ARG A 18 -7.65 3.85 -9.72
C ARG A 18 -7.57 4.61 -8.40
N ALA A 19 -6.56 4.33 -7.59
CA ALA A 19 -6.43 4.93 -6.27
C ALA A 19 -6.03 6.41 -6.34
N VAL A 20 -5.18 6.80 -7.30
CA VAL A 20 -4.74 8.18 -7.52
C VAL A 20 -4.75 8.48 -9.03
N PRO A 21 -5.87 9.00 -9.58
CA PRO A 21 -5.94 9.45 -10.96
C PRO A 21 -4.94 10.58 -11.24
N GLY A 22 -4.30 10.57 -12.42
CA GLY A 22 -3.31 11.60 -12.79
C GLY A 22 -1.95 11.48 -12.10
N ARG A 23 -1.68 10.40 -11.37
CA ARG A 23 -0.37 10.16 -10.74
C ARG A 23 0.78 10.20 -11.76
N ILE A 24 1.91 10.78 -11.33
CA ILE A 24 3.15 10.83 -12.11
C ILE A 24 3.91 9.48 -12.03
N MET A 25 3.77 8.76 -10.91
CA MET A 25 4.41 7.46 -10.71
C MET A 25 3.76 6.38 -11.59
N ASN A 26 4.50 5.89 -12.59
CA ASN A 26 4.04 4.85 -13.54
C ASN A 26 4.15 3.41 -12.99
N PHE A 27 3.95 3.22 -11.68
CA PHE A 27 3.78 1.89 -11.11
C PHE A 27 2.33 1.46 -11.30
N ARG A 28 2.07 0.22 -11.70
CA ARG A 28 0.69 -0.29 -11.94
C ARG A 28 0.02 -0.87 -10.69
N GLY A 29 0.79 -1.16 -9.64
CA GLY A 29 0.33 -1.93 -8.48
C GLY A 29 0.69 -3.42 -8.58
N ILE A 30 0.32 -4.16 -7.54
CA ILE A 30 0.58 -5.58 -7.30
C ILE A 30 -0.77 -6.26 -7.15
N ARG A 31 -1.20 -7.06 -8.13
CA ARG A 31 -2.54 -7.69 -8.10
C ARG A 31 -2.66 -8.84 -7.10
N LYS A 32 -1.58 -9.60 -6.90
CA LYS A 32 -1.59 -10.75 -5.99
C LYS A 32 -1.58 -10.28 -4.54
N ASP A 33 -2.61 -10.65 -3.80
CA ASP A 33 -2.79 -10.22 -2.41
C ASP A 33 -1.64 -10.67 -1.50
N ALA A 34 -1.22 -11.94 -1.62
CA ALA A 34 -0.08 -12.48 -0.87
C ALA A 34 1.22 -11.68 -1.07
N TYR A 35 1.44 -11.08 -2.24
CA TYR A 35 2.63 -10.26 -2.49
C TYR A 35 2.49 -8.86 -1.87
N ARG A 36 1.29 -8.28 -1.89
CA ARG A 36 1.03 -7.03 -1.17
C ARG A 36 1.19 -7.21 0.33
N ALA A 37 0.65 -8.29 0.91
CA ALA A 37 0.78 -8.60 2.33
C ALA A 37 2.26 -8.70 2.75
N LYS A 38 3.09 -9.39 1.95
CA LYS A 38 4.54 -9.47 2.19
C LYS A 38 5.23 -8.10 2.11
N LEU A 39 4.86 -7.27 1.13
CA LEU A 39 5.38 -5.91 1.02
C LEU A 39 4.96 -5.05 2.23
N LEU A 40 3.70 -5.12 2.65
CA LEU A 40 3.22 -4.40 3.84
C LEU A 40 3.94 -4.85 5.11
N ALA A 41 4.18 -6.15 5.26
CA ALA A 41 4.96 -6.69 6.37
C ALA A 41 6.40 -6.19 6.36
N PHE A 42 7.04 -6.10 5.19
CA PHE A 42 8.37 -5.52 5.05
C PHE A 42 8.39 -4.02 5.36
N LEU A 43 7.45 -3.24 4.82
CA LEU A 43 7.36 -1.80 5.14
C LEU A 43 7.12 -1.56 6.63
N ARG A 44 6.38 -2.46 7.30
CA ARG A 44 6.18 -2.43 8.75
C ARG A 44 7.50 -2.55 9.52
N THR A 45 8.49 -3.33 9.05
CA THR A 45 9.78 -3.47 9.77
C THR A 45 10.63 -2.22 9.69
N MET A 46 10.31 -1.29 8.78
CA MET A 46 11.00 -0.01 8.61
C MET A 46 10.29 1.15 9.34
N ASN A 47 9.19 0.87 10.04
CA ASN A 47 8.43 1.88 10.76
C ASN A 47 8.76 1.80 12.26
N ASP A 48 9.28 2.88 12.82
CA ASP A 48 9.63 2.99 14.23
C ASP A 48 8.40 2.90 15.16
N MET A 49 7.21 3.25 14.64
CA MET A 49 5.92 3.18 15.36
C MET A 49 4.87 2.48 14.51
N PRO A 50 4.95 1.15 14.35
CA PRO A 50 4.11 0.43 13.41
C PRO A 50 2.67 0.23 13.97
N PRO A 51 1.60 0.60 13.24
CA PRO A 51 0.20 0.47 13.71
C PRO A 51 -0.17 -0.98 14.04
N ALA A 52 -1.08 -1.29 14.97
CA ALA A 52 -1.46 -2.69 15.23
C ALA A 52 -1.94 -3.41 13.95
N LEU A 53 -1.56 -4.68 13.78
CA LEU A 53 -2.07 -5.49 12.68
C LEU A 53 -3.57 -5.77 12.90
N PRO A 54 -4.38 -5.74 11.83
CA PRO A 54 -5.80 -6.09 11.89
C PRO A 54 -6.03 -7.59 12.09
#